data_AF-A0A839EYM2-F1
#
_entry.id   AF-A0A839EYM2-F1
#
_cell.length_a   1.000
_cell.length_b   1.000
_cell.length_c   1.000
_cell.angle_alpha   90.00
_cell.angle_beta   90.00
_cell.angle_gamma   90.00
#
_symmetry.space_group_name_H-M   'P 1'
#
loop_
_entity.id
_entity.type
_entity.pdbx_description
1 polymer ?
#
loop_
_entity_poly.entity_id
_entity_poly.type
_entity_poly.pdbx_seq_one_letter_code
_entity_poly.pdbx_strand_id
1 'polypeptide(L)'
;MSMWRRSSMFAVALAVGVAGGRFAGAGDDEKAFLDANAAAMDAMMAGMAIQPSGDVDADFAAMMIPHHEGAIAMAKAELQYGTNERLRRIAQEIIVEQQQEIAAMRLALASAPAKTAAATPPGGTP
;
A
#
# COMPACT_ATOMS: atom_id res chain seq x y z
N MET A 1 -69.00 -52.69 -12.44
CA MET A 1 -69.59 -51.34 -12.27
C MET A 1 -68.45 -50.35 -12.02
N SER A 2 -68.24 -49.45 -13.00
CA SER A 2 -67.68 -48.09 -12.90
C SER A 2 -66.64 -47.82 -11.79
N MET A 3 -65.35 -47.67 -12.15
CA MET A 3 -64.73 -46.41 -12.62
C MET A 3 -64.71 -45.30 -11.53
N TRP A 4 -63.53 -45.02 -10.95
CA TRP A 4 -62.87 -43.72 -11.12
C TRP A 4 -61.40 -43.72 -10.67
N ARG A 5 -60.50 -43.44 -11.61
CA ARG A 5 -59.15 -42.90 -11.40
C ARG A 5 -59.25 -41.38 -11.23
N ARG A 6 -58.58 -40.80 -10.22
CA ARG A 6 -58.11 -39.40 -10.19
C ARG A 6 -56.76 -39.41 -9.46
N SER A 7 -55.64 -39.46 -10.18
CA SER A 7 -54.87 -38.31 -10.69
C SER A 7 -54.08 -37.59 -9.61
N SER A 8 -52.76 -37.74 -9.74
CA SER A 8 -51.64 -37.09 -9.10
C SER A 8 -51.82 -35.59 -8.87
N MET A 9 -51.22 -35.05 -7.80
CA MET A 9 -50.42 -33.83 -7.90
C MET A 9 -49.20 -33.92 -6.98
N PHE A 10 -48.02 -33.84 -7.60
CA PHE A 10 -46.77 -33.51 -6.95
C PHE A 10 -46.84 -32.05 -6.49
N ALA A 11 -46.61 -31.78 -5.21
CA ALA A 11 -46.27 -30.45 -4.75
C ALA A 11 -44.74 -30.29 -4.81
N VAL A 12 -44.24 -29.72 -5.89
CA VAL A 12 -42.90 -29.12 -5.92
C VAL A 12 -43.00 -27.81 -5.16
N ALA A 13 -42.47 -27.77 -3.95
CA ALA A 13 -42.25 -26.52 -3.24
C ALA A 13 -41.10 -25.78 -3.96
N LEU A 14 -41.44 -24.71 -4.67
CA LEU A 14 -40.48 -23.77 -5.23
C LEU A 14 -39.88 -22.96 -4.05
N ALA A 15 -38.73 -23.37 -3.55
CA ALA A 15 -37.93 -22.52 -2.69
C ALA A 15 -37.36 -21.39 -3.56
N VAL A 16 -37.93 -20.19 -3.45
CA VAL A 16 -37.31 -18.97 -3.99
C VAL A 16 -36.02 -18.75 -3.21
N GLY A 17 -34.90 -19.12 -3.82
CA GLY A 17 -33.58 -18.79 -3.30
C GLY A 17 -33.40 -17.28 -3.35
N VAL A 18 -33.44 -16.63 -2.19
CA VAL A 18 -32.80 -15.32 -2.03
C VAL A 18 -31.29 -15.59 -2.12
N ALA A 19 -30.76 -15.53 -3.34
CA ALA A 19 -29.33 -15.37 -3.55
C ALA A 19 -28.95 -13.93 -3.15
N GLY A 20 -28.97 -13.66 -1.85
CA GLY A 20 -28.28 -12.53 -1.24
C GLY A 20 -26.77 -12.80 -1.24
N GLY A 21 -26.19 -12.95 -2.43
CA GLY A 21 -24.79 -13.27 -2.62
C GLY A 21 -23.93 -12.01 -2.60
N ARG A 22 -23.22 -11.79 -1.49
CA ARG A 22 -21.94 -11.04 -1.38
C ARG A 22 -21.84 -9.70 -2.12
N PHE A 23 -22.62 -8.70 -1.73
CA PHE A 23 -22.32 -7.29 -2.10
C PHE A 23 -21.67 -6.48 -0.96
N ALA A 24 -21.68 -6.99 0.29
CA ALA A 24 -21.08 -6.29 1.43
C ALA A 24 -19.53 -6.25 1.37
N GLY A 25 -18.89 -7.35 0.93
CA GLY A 25 -17.42 -7.47 0.99
C GLY A 25 -16.65 -6.55 0.05
N ALA A 26 -17.17 -6.29 -1.16
CA ALA A 26 -16.44 -5.48 -2.14
C ALA A 26 -16.32 -4.00 -1.73
N GLY A 27 -17.36 -3.44 -1.09
CA GLY A 27 -17.34 -2.05 -0.60
C GLY A 27 -16.49 -1.89 0.66
N ASP A 28 -16.48 -2.89 1.53
CA ASP A 28 -15.65 -2.91 2.73
C ASP A 28 -14.15 -3.03 2.37
N ASP A 29 -13.81 -3.86 1.38
CA ASP A 29 -12.44 -4.04 0.88
C ASP A 29 -11.91 -2.76 0.20
N GLU A 30 -12.72 -2.09 -0.63
CA GLU A 30 -12.33 -0.83 -1.27
C GLU A 30 -12.09 0.27 -0.24
N LYS A 31 -12.96 0.39 0.78
CA LYS A 31 -12.76 1.35 1.86
C LYS A 31 -11.47 1.07 2.63
N ALA A 32 -11.20 -0.19 2.99
CA ALA A 32 -9.99 -0.57 3.71
C ALA A 32 -8.72 -0.32 2.88
N PHE A 33 -8.76 -0.54 1.57
CA PHE A 33 -7.69 -0.18 0.65
C PHE A 33 -7.42 1.33 0.64
N LEU A 34 -8.46 2.16 0.51
CA LEU A 34 -8.33 3.62 0.51
C LEU A 34 -7.79 4.15 1.84
N ASP A 35 -8.30 3.64 2.97
CA ASP A 35 -7.82 4.01 4.31
C ASP A 35 -6.33 3.65 4.49
N ALA A 36 -5.91 2.45 4.04
CA ALA A 36 -4.52 2.01 4.11
C ALA A 36 -3.59 2.89 3.26
N ASN A 37 -4.00 3.25 2.05
CA ASN A 37 -3.22 4.14 1.19
C ASN A 37 -3.16 5.57 1.73
N ALA A 38 -4.24 6.09 2.31
CA ALA A 38 -4.24 7.39 2.95
C ALA A 38 -3.23 7.43 4.11
N ALA A 39 -3.27 6.42 4.99
CA ALA A 39 -2.32 6.30 6.09
C ALA A 39 -0.86 6.16 5.61
N ALA A 40 -0.62 5.42 4.52
CA ALA A 40 0.70 5.28 3.91
C ALA A 40 1.22 6.63 3.37
N MET A 41 0.36 7.38 2.66
CA MET A 41 0.71 8.70 2.13
C MET A 41 0.96 9.71 3.24
N ASP A 42 0.14 9.72 4.30
CA ASP A 42 0.31 10.62 5.45
C ASP A 42 1.65 10.36 6.15
N ALA A 43 1.97 9.08 6.40
CA ALA A 43 3.25 8.69 7.01
C ALA A 43 4.43 9.06 6.11
N MET A 44 4.32 8.84 4.80
CA MET A 44 5.32 9.22 3.81
C MET A 44 5.58 10.73 3.83
N MET A 45 4.52 11.54 3.74
CA MET A 45 4.63 13.01 3.74
C MET A 45 5.22 13.53 5.05
N ALA A 46 4.81 12.96 6.19
CA ALA A 46 5.38 13.29 7.49
C ALA A 46 6.88 12.93 7.58
N GLY A 47 7.27 11.77 7.06
CA GLY A 47 8.67 11.33 7.03
C GLY A 47 9.56 12.16 6.10
N MET A 48 9.01 12.63 4.97
CA MET A 48 9.73 13.48 4.02
C MET A 48 9.91 14.94 4.50
N ALA A 49 9.20 15.35 5.55
CA ALA A 49 9.31 16.70 6.13
C ALA A 49 10.63 16.86 6.91
N ILE A 50 11.75 16.93 6.18
CA ILE A 50 13.09 17.07 6.77
C ILE A 50 13.49 18.52 6.97
N GLN A 51 14.42 18.75 7.90
CA GLN A 51 15.19 19.99 7.96
C GLN A 51 16.49 19.78 7.17
N PRO A 52 16.85 20.69 6.24
CA PRO A 52 18.11 20.58 5.50
C PRO A 52 19.29 20.46 6.47
N SER A 53 20.07 19.40 6.32
CA SER A 53 21.24 19.14 7.17
C SER A 53 22.51 19.86 6.69
N GLY A 54 22.50 20.30 5.42
CA GLY A 54 23.68 20.82 4.73
C GLY A 54 24.51 19.74 4.04
N ASP A 55 24.14 18.47 4.19
CA ASP A 55 24.67 17.36 3.39
C ASP A 55 23.59 16.89 2.41
N VAL A 56 23.81 17.17 1.12
CA VAL A 56 22.87 16.82 0.05
C VAL A 56 22.64 15.32 -0.05
N ASP A 57 23.66 14.50 0.22
CA ASP A 57 23.55 13.04 0.14
C ASP A 57 22.67 12.53 1.29
N ALA A 58 22.84 13.11 2.49
CA ALA A 58 22.01 12.80 3.66
C ALA A 58 20.57 13.27 3.49
N ASP A 59 20.37 14.48 2.97
CA ASP A 59 19.05 15.07 2.74
C ASP A 59 18.27 14.27 1.68
N PHE A 60 18.94 13.82 0.60
CA PHE A 60 18.33 12.95 -0.41
C PHE A 60 17.84 11.64 0.22
N ALA A 61 18.70 10.95 0.96
CA ALA A 61 18.33 9.68 1.59
C ALA A 61 17.24 9.87 2.67
N ALA A 62 17.28 10.96 3.43
CA ALA A 62 16.29 11.28 4.45
C ALA A 62 14.90 11.55 3.86
N MET A 63 14.79 12.09 2.64
CA MET A 63 13.52 12.19 1.91
C MET A 63 13.14 10.89 1.20
N MET A 64 14.10 10.20 0.59
CA MET A 64 13.80 9.10 -0.32
C MET A 64 13.47 7.80 0.40
N ILE A 65 14.05 7.55 1.59
CA ILE A 65 13.69 6.40 2.43
C ILE A 65 12.19 6.40 2.79
N PRO A 66 11.61 7.46 3.39
CA PRO A 66 10.18 7.49 3.70
C PRO A 66 9.30 7.46 2.44
N HIS A 67 9.75 8.06 1.32
CA HIS A 67 9.06 7.93 0.03
C HIS A 67 8.92 6.46 -0.40
N HIS A 68 10.02 5.71 -0.33
CA HIS A 68 10.03 4.28 -0.68
C HIS A 68 9.22 3.44 0.32
N GLU A 69 9.27 3.75 1.62
CA GLU A 69 8.45 3.08 2.65
C GLU A 69 6.94 3.28 2.39
N GLY A 70 6.53 4.48 1.97
CA GLY A 70 5.17 4.77 1.51
C GLY A 70 4.76 3.92 0.31
N ALA A 71 5.60 3.86 -0.73
CA ALA A 71 5.36 3.05 -1.92
C ALA A 71 5.23 1.55 -1.59
N ILE A 72 6.06 1.04 -0.68
CA ILE A 72 5.97 -0.35 -0.19
C ILE A 72 4.64 -0.59 0.53
N ALA A 73 4.19 0.34 1.36
CA ALA A 73 2.93 0.20 2.09
C ALA A 73 1.72 0.16 1.14
N MET A 74 1.69 1.02 0.12
CA MET A 74 0.64 1.01 -0.92
C MET A 74 0.67 -0.28 -1.76
N ALA A 75 1.86 -0.74 -2.14
CA ALA A 75 2.01 -2.00 -2.86
C ALA A 75 1.50 -3.20 -2.03
N LYS A 76 1.73 -3.20 -0.71
CA LYS A 76 1.13 -4.20 0.20
C LYS A 76 -0.39 -4.11 0.25
N ALA A 77 -0.97 -2.91 0.18
CA ALA A 77 -2.42 -2.74 0.10
C ALA A 77 -2.98 -3.35 -1.21
N GLU A 78 -2.31 -3.15 -2.35
CA GLU A 78 -2.67 -3.83 -3.61
C GLU A 78 -2.57 -5.36 -3.50
N LEU A 79 -1.53 -5.89 -2.84
CA LEU A 79 -1.43 -7.33 -2.61
C LEU A 79 -2.50 -7.88 -1.65
N GLN A 80 -3.08 -7.05 -0.80
CA GLN A 80 -4.10 -7.45 0.15
C GLN A 80 -5.51 -7.40 -0.46
N TYR A 81 -5.84 -6.31 -1.15
CA TYR A 81 -7.22 -6.03 -1.62
C TYR A 81 -7.37 -6.13 -3.15
N GLY A 82 -6.28 -5.97 -3.91
CA GLY A 82 -6.28 -6.04 -5.36
C GLY A 82 -6.42 -7.47 -5.88
N THR A 83 -7.17 -7.62 -6.97
CA THR A 83 -7.47 -8.92 -7.60
C THR A 83 -6.85 -9.08 -8.99
N ASN A 84 -6.28 -8.01 -9.55
CA ASN A 84 -5.66 -8.08 -10.86
C ASN A 84 -4.24 -8.66 -10.76
N GLU A 85 -4.05 -9.85 -11.30
CA GLU A 85 -2.76 -10.57 -11.27
C GLU A 85 -1.56 -9.79 -11.81
N ARG A 86 -1.77 -8.92 -12.80
CA ARG A 86 -0.68 -8.07 -13.34
C ARG A 86 -0.32 -6.97 -12.36
N LEU A 87 -1.31 -6.31 -11.77
CA LEU A 87 -1.06 -5.24 -10.78
C LEU A 87 -0.42 -5.79 -9.50
N ARG A 88 -0.86 -6.97 -9.05
CA ARG A 88 -0.23 -7.68 -7.92
C ARG A 88 1.22 -8.04 -8.20
N ARG A 89 1.56 -8.46 -9.42
CA ARG A 89 2.98 -8.69 -9.81
C ARG A 89 3.80 -7.40 -9.74
N ILE A 90 3.28 -6.30 -10.29
CA ILE A 90 3.93 -4.98 -10.20
C ILE A 90 4.11 -4.58 -8.73
N ALA A 91 3.10 -4.78 -7.87
CA ALA A 91 3.21 -4.49 -6.45
C ALA A 91 4.31 -5.32 -5.76
N GLN A 92 4.45 -6.59 -6.12
CA GLN A 92 5.52 -7.44 -5.60
C GLN A 92 6.91 -6.97 -6.06
N GLU A 93 7.05 -6.53 -7.30
CA GLU A 93 8.27 -5.94 -7.86
C GLU A 93 8.64 -4.64 -7.11
N ILE A 94 7.67 -3.73 -6.93
CA ILE A 94 7.85 -2.50 -6.15
C ILE A 94 8.36 -2.82 -4.75
N ILE A 95 7.79 -3.80 -4.05
CA ILE A 95 8.23 -4.15 -2.69
C ILE A 95 9.71 -4.57 -2.69
N VAL A 96 10.12 -5.40 -3.64
CA VAL A 96 11.50 -5.91 -3.68
C VAL A 96 12.49 -4.81 -4.04
N GLU A 97 12.22 -4.06 -5.11
CA GLU A 97 13.12 -3.00 -5.60
C GLU A 97 13.29 -1.88 -4.57
N GLN A 98 12.18 -1.38 -4.02
CA GLN A 98 12.21 -0.29 -3.05
C GLN A 98 12.91 -0.70 -1.74
N GLN A 99 12.78 -1.97 -1.31
CA GLN A 99 13.52 -2.48 -0.14
C GLN A 99 15.03 -2.53 -0.40
N GLN A 100 15.45 -2.91 -1.61
CA GLN A 100 16.85 -2.92 -2.00
C GLN A 100 17.42 -1.50 -2.03
N GLU A 101 16.67 -0.55 -2.58
CA GLU A 101 17.08 0.87 -2.65
C GLU A 101 17.18 1.50 -1.25
N ILE A 102 16.24 1.21 -0.35
CA ILE A 102 16.35 1.62 1.07
C ILE A 102 17.63 1.06 1.71
N ALA A 103 17.92 -0.23 1.51
CA ALA A 103 19.12 -0.85 2.05
C ALA A 103 20.39 -0.22 1.46
N ALA A 104 20.40 0.06 0.16
CA ALA A 104 21.52 0.72 -0.52
C ALA A 104 21.76 2.13 0.00
N MET A 105 20.70 2.94 0.18
CA MET A 105 20.80 4.28 0.76
C MET A 105 21.34 4.24 2.19
N ARG A 106 20.83 3.34 3.04
CA ARG A 106 21.32 3.17 4.43
C ARG A 106 22.79 2.77 4.45
N LEU A 107 23.22 1.87 3.56
CA LEU A 107 24.62 1.46 3.45
C LEU A 107 25.50 2.62 2.97
N ALA A 108 25.04 3.41 2.00
CA ALA A 108 25.78 4.57 1.50
C ALA A 108 26.03 5.60 2.60
N LEU A 109 25.02 5.90 3.44
CA LEU A 109 25.17 6.80 4.59
C LEU A 109 26.13 6.26 5.66
N ALA A 110 26.11 4.95 5.92
CA ALA A 110 27.03 4.33 6.88
C ALA A 110 28.49 4.29 6.38
N SER A 111 28.67 4.29 5.06
CA SER A 111 29.99 4.19 4.41
C SER A 111 30.59 5.55 4.06
N ALA A 112 29.80 6.64 4.15
CA ALA A 112 30.29 7.98 3.89
C ALA A 112 31.27 8.39 5.02
N PRO A 113 32.51 8.82 4.71
CA PRO A 113 33.32 9.49 5.70
C PRO A 113 32.55 10.73 6.15
N ALA A 114 32.47 10.97 7.46
CA ALA A 114 31.83 12.16 8.00
C ALA A 114 32.40 13.39 7.26
N LYS A 115 31.64 13.97 6.33
CA LYS A 115 31.98 15.25 5.76
C LYS A 115 31.85 16.22 6.92
N THR A 116 32.97 16.45 7.59
CA THR A 116 33.08 17.38 8.71
C THR A 116 32.34 18.65 8.31
N ALA A 117 31.45 19.11 9.18
CA ALA A 117 30.81 20.42 9.10
C ALA A 117 31.86 21.47 8.73
N ALA A 118 31.95 21.79 7.43
CA ALA A 118 32.93 22.71 6.91
C ALA A 118 32.36 24.13 7.06
N ALA A 119 32.76 24.72 8.19
CA ALA A 119 32.94 26.16 8.40
C ALA A 119 31.73 27.07 8.16
N THR A 120 31.05 27.41 9.25
CA THR A 120 30.60 28.80 9.46
C THR A 120 31.84 29.71 9.45
N PRO A 121 31.95 30.73 8.58
CA PRO A 121 32.88 31.83 8.81
C PRO A 121 32.28 32.74 9.90
N PRO A 122 32.97 33.01 11.01
CA PRO A 122 32.58 34.09 11.89
C PRO A 122 33.06 35.41 11.28
N GLY A 123 32.13 36.35 11.12
CA GLY A 123 32.46 37.77 11.10
C GLY A 123 32.71 38.36 9.71
N GLY A 124 31.76 39.20 9.31
CA GLY A 124 31.92 40.15 8.22
C GLY A 124 30.98 41.33 8.41
N THR A 125 31.20 42.11 9.47
CA THR A 125 30.73 43.50 9.64
C THR A 125 31.84 44.28 10.35
N PRO A 126 31.95 45.61 10.15
CA PRO A 126 30.87 46.61 10.04
C PRO A 126 30.39 46.88 8.61
#